data_AF-A0A2S6R7A6-F1
#
_entry.id   AF-A0A2S6R7A6-F1
#
_cell.length_a   1.000
_cell.length_b   1.000
_cell.length_c   1.000
_cell.angle_alpha   90.00
_cell.angle_beta   90.00
_cell.angle_gamma   90.00
#
_symmetry.space_group_name_H-M   'P 1'
#
loop_
_entity.id
_entity.type
_entity.pdbx_description
1 polymer ?
#
loop_
_entity_poly.entity_id
_entity_poly.type
_entity_poly.pdbx_seq_one_letter_code
_entity_poly.pdbx_strand_id
1 'polypeptide(L)' 'MNLKEYATLDATALGELVAAGEVSAAELAAAARAAYEALNPTLNAILEFYEDAETVRGSDSGIFPGVPFLRKDVGATE' A
#
# COMPACT_ATOMS: atom_id res chain seq x y z
N MET A 1 -8.71 4.61 6.74
CA MET A 1 -9.29 3.28 6.41
C MET A 1 -8.79 2.24 7.42
N ASN A 2 -9.63 1.30 7.89
CA ASN A 2 -9.17 0.21 8.75
C ASN A 2 -8.70 -1.02 7.94
N LEU A 3 -7.96 -1.92 8.58
CA LEU A 3 -7.37 -3.09 7.90
C LEU A 3 -8.42 -4.03 7.26
N LYS A 4 -9.60 -4.18 7.86
CA LYS A 4 -10.66 -5.04 7.34
C LYS A 4 -11.25 -4.47 6.06
N GLU A 5 -11.55 -3.17 6.04
CA GLU A 5 -12.03 -2.46 4.84
C GLU A 5 -10.99 -2.52 3.72
N TYR A 6 -9.74 -2.22 4.05
CA TYR A 6 -8.61 -2.29 3.12
C TYR A 6 -8.48 -3.66 2.45
N ALA A 7 -8.57 -4.74 3.23
CA ALA A 7 -8.44 -6.10 2.72
C ALA A 7 -9.67 -6.59 1.92
N THR A 8 -10.81 -5.90 1.99
CA THR A 8 -12.01 -6.25 1.22
C THR A 8 -12.09 -5.59 -0.16
N LEU A 9 -11.22 -4.62 -0.44
CA LEU A 9 -11.20 -3.88 -1.69
C LEU A 9 -10.00 -4.29 -2.54
N ASP A 10 -10.18 -4.34 -3.86
CA ASP A 10 -9.07 -4.54 -4.79
C ASP A 10 -8.40 -3.19 -5.15
N ALA A 11 -7.32 -3.25 -5.93
CA ALA A 11 -6.59 -2.06 -6.34
C ALA A 11 -7.44 -1.07 -7.15
N THR A 12 -8.43 -1.55 -7.91
CA THR A 12 -9.33 -0.69 -8.69
C THR A 12 -10.20 0.11 -7.74
N ALA A 13 -10.89 -0.56 -6.81
CA ALA A 13 -11.76 0.09 -5.84
C ALA A 13 -11.00 1.03 -4.90
N LEU A 14 -9.81 0.63 -4.45
CA LEU A 14 -8.93 1.51 -3.65
C LEU A 14 -8.51 2.75 -4.44
N GLY A 15 -8.16 2.59 -5.73
CA GLY A 15 -7.81 3.69 -6.61
C GLY A 15 -8.99 4.65 -6.84
N GLU A 16 -10.21 4.13 -6.96
CA GLU A 16 -11.43 4.94 -7.08
C GLU A 16 -11.66 5.81 -5.83
N LEU A 17 -11.48 5.25 -4.63
CA LEU A 17 -11.60 6.01 -3.38
C LEU A 17 -10.56 7.13 -3.27
N VAL A 18 -9.33 6.87 -3.72
CA VAL A 18 -8.27 7.90 -3.77
C VAL A 18 -8.61 8.98 -4.79
N ALA A 19 -9.07 8.61 -5.98
CA ALA A 19 -9.48 9.55 -7.01
C ALA A 19 -10.68 10.41 -6.59
N ALA A 20 -11.61 9.84 -5.82
CA ALA A 20 -12.76 10.54 -5.24
C ALA A 20 -12.38 11.41 -4.02
N GLY A 21 -11.16 11.26 -3.48
CA GLY A 21 -10.70 11.96 -2.28
C GLY A 21 -11.33 11.44 -0.98
N GLU A 22 -11.94 10.25 -1.00
CA GLU A 22 -12.54 9.61 0.17
C GLU A 22 -11.48 9.03 1.10
N VAL A 23 -10.33 8.63 0.55
CA VAL A 23 -9.16 8.13 1.27
C VAL A 23 -7.90 8.70 0.62
N SER A 24 -6.90 9.05 1.42
CA SER A 24 -5.59 9.49 0.89
C SER A 24 -4.65 8.31 0.62
N ALA A 25 -3.68 8.51 -0.28
CA ALA A 25 -2.62 7.52 -0.53
C ALA A 25 -1.85 7.16 0.77
N ALA A 26 -1.60 8.16 1.62
CA ALA A 26 -0.94 7.97 2.91
C ALA A 26 -1.76 7.07 3.85
N GLU A 27 -3.09 7.21 3.87
CA GLU A 27 -3.95 6.33 4.65
C GLU A 27 -3.94 4.88 4.14
N LEU A 28 -3.87 4.67 2.82
CA LEU A 28 -3.71 3.32 2.26
C LEU A 28 -2.34 2.71 2.61
N ALA A 29 -1.26 3.49 2.52
CA ALA A 29 0.07 3.05 2.90
C ALA A 29 0.16 2.69 4.39
N ALA A 30 -0.45 3.50 5.27
CA ALA A 30 -0.54 3.21 6.69
C ALA A 30 -1.34 1.93 6.99
N ALA A 31 -2.43 1.68 6.25
CA ALA A 31 -3.19 0.43 6.38
C ALA A 31 -2.35 -0.80 5.94
N ALA A 32 -1.57 -0.68 4.86
CA ALA A 32 -0.66 -1.72 4.42
C ALA A 32 0.46 -1.97 5.45
N ARG A 33 0.99 -0.92 6.08
CA ARG A 33 1.99 -1.03 7.15
C ARG A 33 1.42 -1.74 8.38
N ALA A 34 0.21 -1.39 8.81
CA ALA A 34 -0.48 -2.09 9.90
C ALA A 34 -0.68 -3.59 9.58
N ALA A 35 -0.98 -3.94 8.32
CA ALA A 35 -1.04 -5.34 7.88
C ALA A 35 0.33 -6.04 8.00
N TYR A 36 1.39 -5.38 7.54
CA TYR A 36 2.77 -5.86 7.63
C TYR A 36 3.17 -6.12 9.08
N GLU A 37 2.98 -5.16 9.98
CA GLU A 37 3.34 -5.28 11.40
C GLU A 37 2.58 -6.43 12.09
N ALA A 38 1.31 -6.62 11.76
CA ALA A 38 0.49 -7.66 12.36
C ALA A 38 0.81 -9.07 11.84
N LEU A 39 1.16 -9.22 10.56
CA LEU A 39 1.21 -10.52 9.90
C LEU A 39 2.62 -10.99 9.57
N ASN A 40 3.53 -10.08 9.22
CA ASN A 40 4.88 -10.44 8.78
C ASN A 40 5.73 -11.15 9.84
N PRO A 41 5.59 -10.91 11.16
CA PRO A 41 6.31 -11.69 12.17
C PRO A 41 6.02 -13.20 12.12
N THR A 42 4.87 -13.59 11.58
CA THR A 42 4.49 -15.01 11.43
C THR A 42 4.68 -15.51 10.00
N LEU A 43 4.32 -14.70 9.00
CA LEU A 43 4.38 -15.10 7.59
C LEU A 43 5.79 -15.02 6.99
N ASN A 44 6.60 -14.07 7.47
CA ASN A 44 7.93 -13.78 6.95
C ASN A 44 7.95 -13.62 5.41
N ALA A 45 6.99 -12.85 4.88
CA ALA A 45 6.71 -12.74 3.45
C ALA A 45 7.31 -11.48 2.81
N ILE A 46 7.55 -10.44 3.60
CA ILE A 46 8.08 -9.14 3.17
C ILE A 46 9.46 -8.96 3.79
N LEU A 47 10.48 -8.80 2.93
CA LEU A 47 11.88 -8.67 3.34
C LEU A 47 12.20 -7.24 3.80
N GLU A 48 11.69 -6.25 3.08
CA GLU A 48 11.90 -4.83 3.34
C GLU A 48 10.59 -4.07 3.18
N PHE A 49 10.36 -3.12 4.08
CA PHE A 49 9.28 -2.15 3.99
C PHE A 49 9.88 -0.76 4.06
N TYR A 50 9.78 0.01 2.99
CA TYR A 50 10.38 1.35 2.91
C TYR A 50 9.79 2.29 4.00
N GLU A 51 10.66 2.95 4.75
CA GLU A 51 10.25 3.82 5.86
C GLU A 51 9.43 5.03 5.38
N ASP A 52 9.74 5.53 4.18
CA ASP A 52 9.12 6.69 3.54
C ASP A 52 7.87 6.37 2.70
N ALA A 53 7.39 5.13 2.69
CA ALA A 53 6.24 4.71 1.88
C ALA A 53 4.96 5.53 2.10
N GLU A 54 4.80 6.17 3.27
CA GLU A 54 3.65 7.03 3.59
C GLU A 54 3.84 8.50 3.20
N THR A 55 5.09 8.93 2.98
CA THR A 55 5.44 10.33 2.71
C THR A 55 5.84 10.57 1.25
N VAL A 56 6.22 9.51 0.53
CA VAL A 56 6.47 9.57 -0.91
C VAL A 56 5.17 9.87 -1.64
N ARG A 57 5.15 11.02 -2.32
CA ARG A 57 4.00 11.40 -3.15
C ARG A 57 3.97 10.52 -4.40
N GLY A 58 2.90 9.73 -4.52
CA GLY A 58 2.57 9.01 -5.75
C GLY A 58 2.14 9.96 -6.87
N SER A 59 2.01 9.43 -8.09
CA SER A 59 1.43 10.20 -9.19
C SER A 59 -0.04 10.50 -8.93
N ASP A 60 -0.46 11.75 -9.14
CA ASP A 60 -1.87 12.16 -9.14
C ASP A 60 -2.63 11.64 -10.39
N SER A 61 -1.92 10.95 -11.29
CA SER A 61 -2.44 10.41 -12.54
C SER A 61 -2.01 8.94 -12.72
N GLY A 62 -2.95 8.06 -13.05
CA GLY A 62 -2.67 6.63 -13.24
C GLY A 62 -3.92 5.77 -13.11
N ILE A 63 -3.82 4.50 -13.47
CA ILE A 63 -4.95 3.55 -13.39
C ILE A 63 -5.28 3.11 -11.95
N PHE A 64 -4.31 3.19 -11.03
CA PHE A 64 -4.44 2.90 -9.60
C PHE A 64 -3.79 4.01 -8.77
N PRO A 65 -4.34 5.24 -8.79
CA PRO A 65 -3.71 6.38 -8.14
C PRO A 65 -3.58 6.14 -6.64
N GLY A 66 -2.36 6.32 -6.10
CA GLY A 66 -2.09 6.21 -4.66
C GLY A 66 -2.18 4.81 -4.04
N VAL A 67 -2.42 3.75 -4.83
CA VAL A 67 -2.55 2.38 -4.31
C VAL A 67 -1.15 1.81 -4.00
N PRO A 68 -0.87 1.38 -2.76
CA PRO A 68 0.42 0.78 -2.41
C PRO A 68 0.53 -0.63 -3.01
N PHE A 69 1.75 -1.01 -3.41
CA PHE A 69 2.04 -2.35 -3.88
C PHE A 69 3.42 -2.82 -3.40
N LEU A 70 3.63 -4.13 -3.39
CA LEU A 70 4.91 -4.74 -3.07
C LEU A 70 5.63 -5.08 -4.37
N ARG A 71 6.93 -4.79 -4.41
CA ARG A 71 7.82 -5.22 -5.50
C ARG A 71 8.56 -6.47 -5.08
N LYS A 72 8.69 -7.42 -6.02
CA LYS A 72 9.48 -8.62 -5.77
C LYS A 72 10.96 -8.26 -5.76
N ASP A 73 11.66 -8.66 -4.69
CA ASP A 73 13.12 -8.68 -4.67
C ASP A 73 13.62 -9.73 -5.68
N VAL A 74 14.38 -9.25 -6.67
CA VAL A 74 14.98 -10.05 -7.75
C VAL A 74 16.52 -10.08 -7.66
N GLY A 75 17.11 -9.61 -6.55
CA GLY A 75 18.55 -9.56 -6.32
C GLY A 75 19.21 -8.29 -6.87
N ALA A 76 20.55 -8.31 -6.99
CA ALA A 76 21.45 -7.15 -7.11
C ALA A 76 21.28 -6.19 -8.31
N THR A 77 20.23 -6.31 -9.11
CA THR A 77 19.92 -5.42 -10.23
C THR A 77 18.81 -4.41 -9.89
N GLU A 78 18.60 -4.12 -8.61
CA GLU A 78 17.71 -3.03 -8.16
C GLU A 78 18.33 -1.65 -8.36
#